data_AF-A0A1D3CRM4-F1
#
_entry.id   AF-A0A1D3CRM4-F1
#
_cell.length_a   1.000
_cell.length_b   1.000
_cell.length_c   1.000
_cell.angle_alpha   90.00
_cell.angle_beta   90.00
_cell.angle_gamma   90.00
#
_symmetry.space_group_name_H-M   'P 1'
#
loop_
_entity.id
_entity.type
_entity.pdbx_description
1 polymer ?
#
loop_
_entity_poly.entity_id
_entity_poly.type
_entity_poly.pdbx_seq_one_letter_code
_entity_poly.pdbx_strand_id
1 'polypeptide(L)'
;MGKASKARKRKGRQGHLKANAMDEDAPQKGKLQAKSQEVETEADNDSSHSIFKRQAAEWKAMKQQVAALKQRKRKLRKKLPKEAMEKREINKTIKRLLHETMQKHEAELKEHGLQKKMQTDISEEDLDIDQ
;
A
#
# COMPACT_ATOMS: atom_id res chain seq x y z
N MET A 1 -54.57 -4.44 -41.98
CA MET A 1 -53.18 -4.48 -42.48
C MET A 1 -52.23 -4.48 -41.29
N GLY A 2 -51.34 -5.47 -41.23
CA GLY A 2 -50.77 -6.03 -40.00
C GLY A 2 -49.66 -5.22 -39.33
N LYS A 3 -49.64 -5.29 -37.99
CA LYS A 3 -48.62 -4.74 -37.10
C LYS A 3 -47.36 -5.62 -37.17
N ALA A 4 -46.21 -5.03 -37.49
CA ALA A 4 -44.95 -5.76 -37.53
C ALA A 4 -44.44 -6.06 -36.11
N SER A 5 -44.33 -7.35 -35.82
CA SER A 5 -43.68 -7.93 -34.64
C SER A 5 -42.24 -8.34 -34.96
N LYS A 6 -41.25 -7.87 -34.18
CA LYS A 6 -39.90 -8.49 -33.98
C LYS A 6 -39.07 -7.56 -33.08
N ALA A 7 -38.34 -7.97 -32.04
CA ALA A 7 -38.13 -9.25 -31.39
C ALA A 7 -37.71 -8.98 -29.93
N ARG A 8 -38.23 -9.78 -28.99
CA ARG A 8 -37.89 -9.77 -27.56
C ARG A 8 -36.64 -10.63 -27.38
N LYS A 9 -35.49 -10.06 -26.98
CA LYS A 9 -34.33 -10.87 -26.55
C LYS A 9 -34.21 -10.81 -25.03
N ARG A 10 -34.75 -11.83 -24.37
CA ARG A 10 -34.45 -12.19 -22.98
C ARG A 10 -33.45 -13.36 -22.99
N LYS A 11 -32.23 -13.15 -22.49
CA LYS A 11 -31.31 -14.19 -21.97
C LYS A 11 -30.09 -13.46 -21.38
N GLY A 12 -29.69 -13.59 -20.12
CA GLY A 12 -30.22 -14.36 -19.01
C GLY A 12 -29.70 -13.77 -17.70
N ARG A 13 -30.56 -13.78 -16.68
CA ARG A 13 -30.21 -13.54 -15.29
C ARG A 13 -30.47 -14.88 -14.58
N GLN A 14 -29.42 -15.66 -14.37
CA GLN A 14 -29.33 -16.80 -13.45
C GLN A 14 -27.97 -16.60 -12.77
N GLY A 15 -27.93 -16.21 -11.50
CA GLY A 15 -28.02 -17.12 -10.35
C GLY A 15 -26.58 -17.26 -9.82
N HIS A 16 -26.14 -16.44 -8.88
CA HIS A 16 -26.25 -16.67 -7.43
C HIS A 16 -25.75 -18.07 -7.01
N LEU A 17 -24.72 -18.06 -6.17
CA LEU A 17 -24.24 -19.13 -5.29
C LEU A 17 -23.51 -20.32 -5.94
N LYS A 18 -22.20 -20.36 -5.73
CA LYS A 18 -21.57 -21.53 -5.10
C LYS A 18 -20.40 -21.05 -4.23
N ALA A 19 -20.69 -21.03 -2.93
CA ALA A 19 -19.70 -20.96 -1.88
C ALA A 19 -19.05 -22.35 -1.72
N ASN A 20 -17.75 -22.33 -1.38
CA ASN A 20 -16.99 -23.24 -0.52
C ASN A 20 -17.34 -24.74 -0.51
N ALA A 21 -16.35 -25.58 -0.86
CA ALA A 21 -15.81 -26.69 -0.05
C ALA A 21 -14.85 -27.50 -0.94
N MET A 22 -13.54 -27.49 -0.61
CA MET A 22 -12.77 -28.62 -0.02
C MET A 22 -12.30 -29.62 -1.09
N ASP A 23 -11.16 -30.28 -1.06
CA ASP A 23 -9.95 -30.47 -0.22
C ASP A 23 -9.13 -31.41 -1.14
N GLU A 24 -7.85 -31.24 -1.45
CA GLU A 24 -6.69 -31.75 -0.72
C GLU A 24 -5.70 -32.25 -1.80
N ASP A 25 -4.42 -32.11 -1.50
CA ASP A 25 -3.32 -32.94 -1.95
C ASP A 25 -2.79 -32.84 -3.41
N ALA A 26 -1.75 -32.02 -3.58
CA ALA A 26 -0.52 -32.49 -4.25
C ALA A 26 0.71 -31.67 -3.79
N PRO A 27 1.85 -32.32 -3.52
CA PRO A 27 2.80 -31.83 -2.52
C PRO A 27 3.94 -30.95 -3.05
N GLN A 28 4.48 -30.23 -2.08
CA GLN A 28 5.75 -29.51 -1.99
C GLN A 28 6.85 -29.95 -2.96
N LYS A 29 7.39 -28.98 -3.72
CA LYS A 29 8.83 -28.94 -4.04
C LYS A 29 9.44 -27.70 -3.40
N GLY A 30 10.16 -27.97 -2.33
CA GLY A 30 10.76 -26.99 -1.45
C GLY A 30 11.72 -26.04 -2.15
N LYS A 31 11.63 -24.78 -1.74
CA LYS A 31 12.81 -24.03 -1.39
C LYS A 31 12.58 -23.51 0.02
N LEU A 32 13.02 -24.32 0.98
CA LEU A 32 13.40 -23.86 2.31
C LEU A 32 14.40 -22.72 2.11
N GLN A 33 13.92 -21.48 2.11
CA GLN A 33 14.75 -20.38 2.55
C GLN A 33 14.34 -20.12 3.98
N ALA A 34 15.24 -20.62 4.83
CA ALA A 34 15.27 -20.52 6.27
C ALA A 34 14.68 -19.20 6.76
N LYS A 35 13.77 -19.36 7.70
CA LYS A 35 13.48 -18.36 8.71
C LYS A 35 14.76 -18.14 9.51
N SER A 36 15.60 -17.22 9.05
CA SER A 36 16.70 -16.67 9.87
C SER A 36 16.06 -15.70 10.86
N GLN A 37 15.62 -16.27 11.98
CA GLN A 37 15.50 -15.55 13.22
C GLN A 37 16.93 -15.40 13.75
N GLU A 38 17.66 -14.41 13.23
CA GLU A 38 18.91 -13.94 13.83
C GLU A 38 18.57 -12.72 14.68
N VAL A 39 18.41 -13.00 15.97
CA VAL A 39 18.73 -12.03 17.01
C VAL A 39 20.26 -12.00 17.06
N GLU A 40 20.87 -11.08 16.34
CA GLU A 40 22.24 -10.63 16.60
C GLU A 40 22.18 -9.13 16.84
N THR A 41 22.00 -8.79 18.11
CA THR A 41 22.59 -7.60 18.69
C THR A 41 24.09 -7.83 18.75
N GLU A 42 24.88 -7.20 17.89
CA GLU A 42 26.27 -6.81 18.22
C GLU A 42 26.83 -5.81 17.18
N ALA A 43 26.98 -4.58 17.66
CA ALA A 43 28.01 -3.58 17.43
C ALA A 43 28.63 -3.35 16.02
N ASP A 44 28.47 -2.11 15.56
CA ASP A 44 29.52 -1.29 14.95
C ASP A 44 30.17 -1.79 13.66
N ASN A 45 29.34 -1.96 12.63
CA ASN A 45 29.72 -1.48 11.31
C ASN A 45 28.46 -1.04 10.55
N ASP A 46 28.17 0.26 10.60
CA ASP A 46 27.27 0.94 9.67
C ASP A 46 27.85 0.90 8.25
N SER A 47 28.02 -0.31 7.71
CA SER A 47 28.29 -0.51 6.30
C SER A 47 27.09 0.06 5.56
N SER A 48 27.33 0.89 4.55
CA SER A 48 26.27 1.53 3.76
C SER A 48 25.14 0.56 3.34
N HIS A 49 25.48 -0.72 3.13
CA HIS A 49 24.54 -1.79 2.82
C HIS A 49 23.51 -2.09 3.93
N SER A 50 23.89 -2.03 5.22
CA SER A 50 22.97 -2.27 6.35
C SER A 50 21.91 -1.18 6.44
N ILE A 51 22.31 0.09 6.22
CA ILE A 51 21.41 1.25 6.17
C ILE A 51 20.37 1.06 5.07
N PHE A 52 20.79 0.75 3.84
CA PHE A 52 19.85 0.52 2.74
C PHE A 52 18.90 -0.66 3.01
N LYS A 53 19.38 -1.74 3.65
CA LYS A 53 18.53 -2.88 4.02
C LYS A 53 17.47 -2.48 5.04
N ARG A 54 17.83 -1.68 6.06
CA ARG A 54 16.89 -1.13 7.05
C ARG A 54 15.86 -0.23 6.37
N GLN A 55 16.31 0.75 5.57
CA GLN A 55 15.44 1.68 4.86
C GLN A 55 14.48 0.98 3.90
N ALA A 56 14.92 -0.09 3.24
CA ALA A 56 14.05 -0.90 2.37
C ALA A 56 12.95 -1.63 3.16
N ALA A 57 13.28 -2.15 4.35
CA ALA A 57 12.30 -2.77 5.25
C ALA A 57 11.29 -1.74 5.77
N GLU A 58 11.76 -0.56 6.16
CA GLU A 58 10.91 0.57 6.59
C GLU A 58 9.98 1.01 5.45
N TRP A 59 10.49 1.18 4.22
CA TRP A 59 9.66 1.49 3.05
C TRP A 59 8.61 0.43 2.78
N LYS A 60 8.93 -0.86 2.96
CA LYS A 60 7.97 -1.94 2.77
C LYS A 60 6.85 -1.89 3.82
N ALA A 61 7.19 -1.70 5.09
CA ALA A 61 6.24 -1.54 6.18
C ALA A 61 5.34 -0.32 5.95
N MET A 62 5.95 0.80 5.57
CA MET A 62 5.26 2.04 5.25
C MET A 62 4.28 1.86 4.07
N LYS A 63 4.68 1.18 2.99
CA LYS A 63 3.80 0.88 1.86
C LYS A 63 2.61 0.02 2.27
N GLN A 64 2.79 -0.94 3.19
CA GLN A 64 1.70 -1.74 3.72
C GLN A 64 0.72 -0.88 4.53
N GLN A 65 1.21 0.04 5.37
CA GLN A 65 0.36 0.97 6.11
C GLN A 65 -0.43 1.89 5.17
N VAL A 66 0.22 2.46 4.15
CA VAL A 66 -0.47 3.28 3.13
C VAL A 66 -1.53 2.45 2.39
N ALA A 67 -1.25 1.19 2.07
CA ALA A 67 -2.23 0.31 1.44
C ALA A 67 -3.45 0.07 2.35
N ALA A 68 -3.25 -0.17 3.65
CA ALA A 68 -4.34 -0.31 4.61
C ALA A 68 -5.18 0.97 4.73
N LEU A 69 -4.54 2.14 4.80
CA LEU A 69 -5.20 3.44 4.82
C LEU A 69 -6.01 3.70 3.53
N LYS A 70 -5.46 3.35 2.36
CA LYS A 70 -6.18 3.43 1.08
C LYS A 70 -7.40 2.50 1.04
N GLN A 71 -7.31 1.30 1.61
CA GLN A 71 -8.46 0.40 1.72
C GLN A 71 -9.54 0.97 2.64
N ARG A 72 -9.16 1.55 3.79
CA ARG A 72 -10.10 2.25 4.69
C ARG A 72 -10.78 3.42 3.98
N LYS A 73 -10.00 4.27 3.30
CA LYS A 73 -10.51 5.40 2.50
C LYS A 73 -11.53 4.96 1.44
N ARG A 74 -11.30 3.80 0.81
CA ARG A 74 -12.19 3.25 -0.23
C ARG A 74 -13.55 2.84 0.32
N LYS A 75 -13.60 2.34 1.57
CA LYS A 75 -14.85 1.91 2.24
C LYS A 75 -15.74 3.10 2.65
N LEU A 76 -15.15 4.25 2.92
CA LEU A 76 -15.87 5.47 3.27
C LEU A 76 -16.64 6.02 2.05
N ARG A 77 -17.82 6.61 2.26
CA ARG A 77 -18.65 7.24 1.22
C ARG A 77 -18.41 8.74 1.24
N LYS A 78 -18.49 9.39 0.07
CA LYS A 78 -18.30 10.86 -0.04
C LYS A 78 -19.54 11.66 0.38
N LYS A 79 -20.70 10.99 0.47
CA LYS A 79 -22.00 11.65 0.68
C LYS A 79 -22.28 11.96 2.15
N LEU A 80 -21.59 11.31 3.09
CA LEU A 80 -21.73 11.60 4.51
C LEU A 80 -20.65 12.61 4.91
N PRO A 81 -21.00 13.76 5.52
CA PRO A 81 -20.03 14.78 5.89
C PRO A 81 -18.98 14.27 6.89
N LYS A 82 -19.39 13.41 7.83
CA LYS A 82 -18.46 12.75 8.78
C LYS A 82 -17.41 11.88 8.07
N GLU A 83 -17.86 11.03 7.14
CA GLU A 83 -16.96 10.17 6.37
C GLU A 83 -16.11 10.95 5.36
N ALA A 84 -16.58 12.09 4.87
CA ALA A 84 -15.81 12.99 4.03
C ALA A 84 -14.64 13.64 4.79
N MET A 85 -14.84 14.04 6.06
CA MET A 85 -13.75 14.50 6.91
C MET A 85 -12.73 13.39 7.17
N GLU A 86 -13.20 12.17 7.49
CA GLU A 86 -12.31 11.02 7.69
C GLU A 86 -11.49 10.70 6.42
N LYS A 87 -12.06 10.87 5.22
CA LYS A 87 -11.29 10.75 3.97
C LYS A 87 -10.20 11.80 3.81
N ARG A 88 -10.43 13.02 4.29
CA ARG A 88 -9.43 14.10 4.28
C ARG A 88 -8.33 13.78 5.29
N GLU A 89 -8.71 13.37 6.49
CA GLU A 89 -7.78 12.93 7.54
C GLU A 89 -6.88 11.80 7.05
N ILE A 90 -7.45 10.74 6.44
CA ILE A 90 -6.66 9.64 5.89
C ILE A 90 -5.67 10.12 4.82
N ASN A 91 -6.05 11.10 3.98
CA ASN A 91 -5.10 11.64 3.00
C ASN A 91 -3.97 12.42 3.67
N LYS A 92 -4.28 13.23 4.69
CA LYS A 92 -3.29 13.95 5.49
C LYS A 92 -2.33 12.96 6.15
N THR A 93 -2.85 11.87 6.74
CA THR A 93 -2.02 10.80 7.33
C THR A 93 -1.12 10.14 6.30
N ILE A 94 -1.62 9.79 5.11
CA ILE A 94 -0.79 9.18 4.05
C ILE A 94 0.33 10.12 3.62
N LYS A 95 0.02 11.40 3.39
CA LYS A 95 1.03 12.41 2.99
C LYS A 95 2.10 12.58 4.06
N ARG A 96 1.67 12.75 5.32
CA ARG A 96 2.57 12.89 6.48
C ARG A 96 3.51 11.68 6.60
N LEU A 97 2.95 10.47 6.55
CA LEU A 97 3.69 9.23 6.73
C LEU A 97 4.72 9.00 5.62
N LEU A 98 4.41 9.40 4.38
CA LEU A 98 5.39 9.41 3.27
C LEU A 98 6.51 10.42 3.53
N HIS A 99 6.16 11.63 3.93
CA HIS A 99 7.12 12.71 4.15
C HIS A 99 8.06 12.42 5.32
N GLU A 100 7.54 12.00 6.47
CA GLU A 100 8.33 11.62 7.65
C GLU A 100 9.32 10.49 7.34
N THR A 101 8.85 9.44 6.65
CA THR A 101 9.72 8.30 6.27
C THR A 101 10.81 8.75 5.30
N MET A 102 10.47 9.60 4.33
CA MET A 102 11.42 10.14 3.36
C MET A 102 12.48 11.03 4.04
N GLN A 103 12.04 11.98 4.87
CA GLN A 103 12.96 12.87 5.61
C GLN A 103 13.90 12.09 6.52
N LYS A 104 13.40 11.07 7.22
CA LYS A 104 14.22 10.20 8.06
C LYS A 104 15.31 9.52 7.24
N HIS A 105 14.94 8.89 6.13
CA HIS A 105 15.90 8.19 5.28
C HIS A 105 16.90 9.16 4.61
N GLU A 106 16.46 10.34 4.18
CA GLU A 106 17.34 11.37 3.62
C GLU A 106 18.32 11.93 4.66
N ALA A 107 17.87 12.12 5.91
CA ALA A 107 18.72 12.53 7.01
C ALA A 107 19.80 11.48 7.31
N GLU A 108 19.41 10.21 7.42
CA GLU A 108 20.35 9.10 7.60
C GLU A 108 21.36 9.02 6.45
N LEU A 109 20.92 9.12 5.19
CA LEU A 109 21.83 9.09 4.05
C LEU A 109 22.79 10.29 4.00
N LYS A 110 22.35 11.46 4.47
CA LYS A 110 23.19 12.66 4.57
C LYS A 110 24.24 12.51 5.66
N GLU A 111 23.86 11.99 6.83
CA GLU A 111 24.76 11.73 7.95
C GLU A 111 25.87 10.73 7.57
N HIS A 112 25.52 9.68 6.82
CA HIS A 112 26.47 8.69 6.34
C HIS A 112 27.20 9.09 5.04
N GLY A 113 27.00 10.31 4.52
CA GLY A 113 27.68 10.79 3.30
C GLY A 113 27.29 10.07 2.00
N LEU A 114 26.19 9.31 2.01
CA LEU A 114 25.70 8.48 0.91
C LEU A 114 24.74 9.21 -0.04
N GLN A 115 24.75 10.54 0.00
CA GLN A 115 23.72 11.38 -0.62
C GLN A 115 23.79 11.31 -2.16
N LYS A 116 23.08 10.35 -2.74
CA LYS A 116 22.74 10.37 -4.16
C LYS A 116 21.60 11.38 -4.32
N LYS A 117 21.77 12.40 -5.17
CA LYS A 117 20.72 13.40 -5.48
C LYS A 117 19.45 12.67 -5.97
N MET A 118 18.56 12.32 -5.06
CA MET A 118 17.20 11.90 -5.40
C MET A 118 16.40 13.19 -5.53
N GLN A 119 16.09 13.55 -6.77
CA GLN A 119 15.17 14.62 -7.08
C GLN A 119 13.78 14.15 -6.66
N THR A 120 13.39 14.47 -5.43
CA THR A 120 12.04 14.22 -4.92
C THR A 120 11.19 15.42 -5.32
N ASP A 121 10.51 15.31 -6.46
CA ASP A 121 9.49 16.27 -6.92
C ASP A 121 8.21 16.17 -6.06
N ILE A 122 8.36 16.34 -4.75
CA ILE A 122 7.25 16.50 -3.80
C ILE A 122 7.48 17.87 -3.17
N SER A 123 7.11 18.92 -3.89
CA SER A 123 7.19 20.29 -3.41
C SER A 123 6.35 20.44 -2.14
N GLU A 124 6.88 21.16 -1.14
CA GLU A 124 6.16 21.47 0.12
C GLU A 124 4.80 22.14 -0.13
N GLU A 125 4.61 22.81 -1.27
CA GLU A 125 3.33 23.37 -1.72
C GLU A 125 2.20 22.32 -1.85
N ASP A 126 2.51 21.05 -2.10
CA ASP A 126 1.49 19.99 -2.20
C ASP A 126 0.93 19.55 -0.83
N LEU A 127 1.54 19.99 0.28
CA LEU A 127 1.06 19.71 1.64
C LEU A 127 0.02 20.74 2.13
N ASP A 128 0.00 21.94 1.56
CA ASP A 128 -0.79 23.10 2.05
C ASP A 128 -2.07 23.41 1.25
N ILE A 129 -2.43 22.62 0.24
CA ILE A 129 -3.57 22.91 -0.69
C ILE A 129 -5.00 22.73 -0.10
N ASP A 130 -5.20 22.71 1.22
CA ASP A 130 -6.57 22.64 1.77
C ASP A 130 -6.67 23.41 3.11
N GLN A 131 -6.59 24.75 3.03
CA GLN A 131 -7.19 25.67 4.02
C GLN A 131 -8.61 26.03 3.60
#